data_AF-A0A5J6LDI6-F1
#
_entry.id   AF-A0A5J6LDI6-F1
#
_cell.length_a   1.000
_cell.length_b   1.000
_cell.length_c   1.000
_cell.angle_alpha   90.00
_cell.angle_beta   90.00
_cell.angle_gamma   90.00
#
_symmetry.space_group_name_H-M   'P 1'
#
loop_
_entity.id
_entity.type
_entity.pdbx_description
1 polymer ?
#
loop_
_entity_poly.entity_id
_entity_poly.type
_entity_poly.pdbx_seq_one_letter_code
_entity_poly.pdbx_strand_id
1 'polypeptide(L)'
;MHRSKNLSHTETPPIDAQRHPLLSDNDINTILVNGAQMSLSKLKRARSFNARIYYYAEIGVYLEVSLSRGAGITDETREQLQEIHKEATHVHMNANKRLALKS
;
A
#
# COMPACT_ATOMS: atom_id res chain seq x y z
N MET A 1 -33.94 -52.11 -17.16
CA MET A 1 -33.77 -51.66 -15.76
C MET A 1 -32.56 -50.74 -15.70
N HIS A 2 -32.78 -49.45 -15.45
CA HIS A 2 -31.73 -48.42 -15.48
C HIS A 2 -30.93 -48.40 -14.18
N ARG A 3 -29.60 -48.41 -14.29
CA ARG A 3 -28.64 -48.28 -13.19
C ARG A 3 -28.37 -46.80 -12.96
N SER A 4 -28.96 -46.22 -11.92
CA SER A 4 -28.65 -44.85 -11.47
C SER A 4 -27.19 -44.77 -11.01
N LYS A 5 -26.43 -43.86 -11.62
CA LYS A 5 -25.12 -43.42 -11.15
C LYS A 5 -25.33 -42.47 -9.98
N ASN A 6 -24.83 -42.81 -8.79
CA ASN A 6 -24.65 -41.83 -7.72
C ASN A 6 -23.53 -40.86 -8.15
N LEU A 7 -23.90 -39.61 -8.44
CA LEU A 7 -22.93 -38.52 -8.53
C LEU A 7 -22.50 -38.16 -7.10
N SER A 8 -21.26 -38.44 -6.77
CA SER A 8 -20.59 -37.86 -5.61
C SER A 8 -20.42 -36.36 -5.83
N HIS A 9 -21.21 -35.54 -5.12
CA HIS A 9 -20.87 -34.14 -4.94
C HIS A 9 -19.57 -34.08 -4.11
N THR A 10 -18.45 -33.83 -4.77
CA THR A 10 -17.27 -33.28 -4.12
C THR A 10 -17.59 -31.82 -3.83
N GLU A 11 -18.10 -31.55 -2.63
CA GLU A 11 -18.11 -30.21 -2.05
C GLU A 11 -16.65 -29.77 -1.89
N THR A 12 -16.16 -28.99 -2.86
CA THR A 12 -14.97 -28.16 -2.64
C THR A 12 -15.27 -27.25 -1.45
N PRO A 13 -14.49 -27.32 -0.35
CA PRO A 13 -14.73 -26.45 0.80
C PRO A 13 -14.55 -24.99 0.37
N PRO A 14 -15.34 -24.06 0.94
CA PRO A 14 -15.26 -22.65 0.60
C PRO A 14 -13.87 -22.13 0.97
N ILE A 15 -13.20 -21.54 -0.02
CA ILE A 15 -11.84 -20.97 0.03
C ILE A 15 -11.70 -19.86 1.10
N ASP A 16 -12.83 -19.39 1.64
CA ASP A 16 -12.88 -18.30 2.63
C ASP A 16 -12.73 -18.76 4.08
N ALA A 17 -12.79 -20.07 4.39
CA ALA A 17 -12.70 -20.55 5.77
C ALA A 17 -11.26 -20.58 6.36
N GLN A 18 -10.24 -20.22 5.58
CA GLN A 18 -8.83 -20.28 5.98
C GLN A 18 -8.09 -18.94 5.89
N ARG A 19 -8.79 -17.81 5.71
CA ARG A 19 -8.15 -16.52 6.00
C ARG A 19 -8.18 -16.32 7.50
N HIS A 20 -7.15 -16.78 8.19
CA HIS A 20 -6.79 -16.21 9.48
C HIS A 20 -6.07 -14.90 9.16
N PRO A 21 -6.72 -13.73 9.22
CA PRO A 21 -5.98 -12.49 9.08
C PRO A 21 -4.96 -12.52 10.23
N LEU A 22 -3.67 -12.47 9.90
CA LEU A 22 -2.69 -12.22 10.94
C LEU A 22 -3.12 -10.90 11.59
N LEU A 23 -3.34 -10.89 12.91
CA LEU A 23 -3.85 -9.72 13.62
C LEU A 23 -3.03 -8.45 13.32
N SER A 24 -1.75 -8.61 12.92
CA SER A 24 -0.87 -7.54 12.42
C SER A 24 -1.32 -6.88 11.12
N ASP A 25 -1.97 -7.61 10.20
CA ASP A 25 -2.40 -7.07 8.90
C ASP A 25 -3.61 -6.13 9.04
N ASN A 26 -4.29 -6.18 10.18
CA ASN A 26 -5.38 -5.28 10.55
C ASN A 26 -4.93 -4.16 11.50
N ASP A 27 -3.64 -4.07 11.84
CA ASP A 27 -3.10 -2.95 12.60
C ASP A 27 -2.97 -1.73 11.69
N ILE A 28 -3.65 -0.65 12.05
CA ILE A 28 -3.63 0.62 11.31
C ILE A 28 -2.20 1.12 11.09
N ASN A 29 -1.30 0.93 12.06
CA ASN A 29 0.09 1.37 11.96
C ASN A 29 0.82 0.62 10.84
N THR A 30 0.64 -0.70 10.81
CA THR A 30 1.21 -1.58 9.77
C THR A 30 0.63 -1.26 8.40
N ILE A 31 -0.68 -1.05 8.31
CA ILE A 31 -1.38 -0.71 7.05
C ILE A 31 -0.83 0.60 6.47
N LEU A 32 -0.70 1.65 7.29
CA LEU A 32 -0.22 2.96 6.83
C LEU A 32 1.23 2.89 6.34
N VAL A 33 2.13 2.28 7.13
CA VAL A 33 3.54 2.17 6.77
C VAL A 33 3.72 1.35 5.49
N ASN A 34 3.05 0.18 5.39
CA ASN A 34 3.15 -0.67 4.22
C ASN A 34 2.60 0.03 2.96
N GLY A 35 1.46 0.73 3.08
CA GLY A 35 0.89 1.52 1.99
C GLY A 35 1.83 2.61 1.48
N ALA A 36 2.46 3.34 2.41
CA ALA A 36 3.44 4.38 2.08
C ALA A 36 4.69 3.79 1.42
N GLN A 37 5.22 2.67 1.90
CA GLN A 37 6.38 1.98 1.31
C GLN A 37 6.09 1.43 -0.09
N MET A 38 4.90 0.88 -0.31
CA MET A 38 4.46 0.42 -1.64
C MET A 38 4.39 1.60 -2.61
N SER A 39 3.81 2.71 -2.18
CA SER A 39 3.70 3.94 -2.98
C SER A 39 5.07 4.54 -3.30
N LEU A 40 6.00 4.56 -2.33
CA LEU A 40 7.40 4.96 -2.55
C LEU A 40 8.10 4.06 -3.57
N SER A 41 7.88 2.75 -3.48
CA SER A 41 8.44 1.78 -4.43
C SER A 41 7.89 1.96 -5.85
N LYS A 42 6.63 2.39 -5.99
CA LYS A 42 6.04 2.78 -7.28
C LYS A 42 6.61 4.12 -7.77
N LEU A 43 6.75 5.11 -6.89
CA LEU A 43 7.36 6.42 -7.19
C LEU A 43 8.79 6.28 -7.73
N LYS A 44 9.63 5.47 -7.08
CA LYS A 44 11.02 5.21 -7.50
C LYS A 44 11.13 4.63 -8.92
N ARG A 45 10.13 3.84 -9.35
CA ARG A 45 10.11 3.20 -10.68
C ARG A 45 9.38 4.02 -11.74
N ALA A 46 8.57 4.98 -11.35
CA ALA A 46 7.75 5.77 -12.25
C ALA A 46 8.59 6.65 -13.20
N ARG A 47 8.33 6.53 -14.50
CA ARG A 47 9.07 7.25 -15.57
C ARG A 47 8.42 8.57 -15.94
N SER A 48 7.09 8.62 -15.97
CA SER A 48 6.35 9.85 -16.31
C SER A 48 6.17 10.75 -15.09
N PHE A 49 6.13 12.06 -15.34
CA PHE A 49 5.84 13.06 -14.31
C PHE A 49 4.49 12.80 -13.65
N ASN A 50 3.44 12.55 -14.44
CA ASN A 50 2.10 12.28 -13.94
C ASN A 50 2.05 11.07 -12.99
N ALA A 51 2.71 9.95 -13.34
CA ALA A 51 2.76 8.81 -12.42
C ALA A 51 3.49 9.17 -11.11
N ARG A 52 4.59 9.93 -11.20
CA ARG A 52 5.32 10.37 -10.01
C ARG A 52 4.50 11.31 -9.12
N ILE A 53 3.69 12.22 -9.68
CA ILE A 53 2.90 13.13 -8.85
C ILE A 53 1.79 12.37 -8.12
N TYR A 54 1.15 11.37 -8.77
CA TYR A 54 0.15 10.52 -8.12
C TYR A 54 0.72 9.76 -6.92
N TYR A 55 1.83 9.02 -7.11
CA TYR A 55 2.42 8.25 -6.01
C TYR A 55 3.02 9.15 -4.92
N TYR A 56 3.53 10.32 -5.27
CA TYR A 56 3.98 11.29 -4.27
C TYR A 56 2.81 11.81 -3.42
N ALA A 57 1.69 12.16 -4.05
CA ALA A 57 0.49 12.60 -3.35
C ALA A 57 -0.09 11.49 -2.46
N GLU A 58 -0.12 10.24 -2.94
CA GLU A 58 -0.56 9.07 -2.16
C GLU A 58 0.27 8.89 -0.88
N ILE A 59 1.60 9.09 -0.95
CA ILE A 59 2.47 9.08 0.24
C ILE A 59 2.11 10.21 1.21
N GLY A 60 1.80 11.40 0.71
CA GLY A 60 1.33 12.53 1.52
C GLY A 60 0.04 12.23 2.27
N VAL A 61 -0.89 11.47 1.67
CA VAL A 61 -2.13 11.05 2.32
C VAL A 61 -1.86 10.18 3.55
N TYR A 62 -0.95 9.21 3.47
CA TYR A 62 -0.61 8.38 4.63
C TYR A 62 -0.05 9.20 5.80
N LEU A 63 0.81 10.18 5.50
CA LEU A 63 1.34 11.10 6.51
C LEU A 63 0.22 11.94 7.13
N GLU A 64 -0.69 12.50 6.34
CA GLU A 64 -1.81 13.30 6.85
C GLU A 64 -2.72 12.48 7.76
N VAL A 65 -3.05 11.25 7.35
CA VAL A 65 -3.84 10.33 8.18
C VAL A 65 -3.15 10.07 9.52
N SER A 66 -1.81 9.96 9.55
CA SER A 66 -1.04 9.78 10.80
C SER A 66 -1.11 10.94 11.80
N LEU A 67 -1.60 12.10 11.37
CA LEU A 67 -1.86 13.26 12.23
C LEU A 67 -3.25 13.23 12.87
N SER A 68 -4.11 12.30 12.46
CA SER A 68 -5.47 12.15 13.00
C SER A 68 -5.44 11.69 14.46
N ARG A 69 -6.10 12.45 15.34
CA ARG A 69 -6.19 12.14 16.77
C ARG A 69 -7.23 11.04 17.02
N GLY A 70 -6.92 10.12 17.94
CA GLY A 70 -7.85 9.07 18.37
C GLY A 70 -7.91 7.81 17.49
N ALA A 71 -7.11 7.73 16.43
CA ALA A 71 -7.06 6.57 15.53
C ALA A 71 -6.12 5.44 15.99
N GLY A 72 -5.44 5.59 17.15
CA GLY A 72 -4.47 4.60 17.63
C GLY A 72 -3.16 4.56 16.84
N ILE A 73 -2.84 5.64 16.11
CA ILE A 73 -1.60 5.76 15.34
C ILE A 73 -0.46 6.17 16.27
N THR A 74 0.61 5.38 16.30
CA THR A 74 1.75 5.60 17.19
C THR A 74 2.67 6.70 16.69
N ASP A 75 3.47 7.27 17.59
CA ASP A 75 4.46 8.28 17.22
C ASP A 75 5.56 7.68 16.34
N GLU A 76 5.97 6.42 16.58
CA GLU A 76 6.93 5.72 15.73
C GLU A 76 6.41 5.58 14.30
N THR A 77 5.11 5.29 14.13
CA THR A 77 4.47 5.21 12.82
C THR A 77 4.47 6.57 12.12
N ARG A 78 4.18 7.65 12.86
CA ARG A 78 4.23 9.01 12.33
C ARG A 78 5.64 9.37 11.87
N GLU A 79 6.66 9.07 12.66
CA GLU A 79 8.07 9.31 12.32
C GLU A 79 8.49 8.53 11.07
N GLN A 80 8.11 7.25 10.98
CA GLN A 80 8.39 6.45 9.78
C GLN A 80 7.73 7.03 8.53
N LEU A 81 6.47 7.47 8.62
CA LEU A 81 5.76 8.11 7.51
C LEU A 81 6.39 9.45 7.11
N GLN A 82 6.92 10.21 8.08
CA GLN A 82 7.67 11.45 7.80
C GLN A 82 8.95 11.16 7.02
N GLU A 83 9.74 10.16 7.41
CA GLU A 83 10.96 9.80 6.68
C GLU A 83 10.66 9.24 5.28
N ILE A 84 9.61 8.42 5.12
CA ILE A 84 9.14 7.97 3.80
C ILE A 84 8.74 9.17 2.93
N HIS A 85 7.99 10.12 3.47
CA HIS A 85 7.55 11.31 2.74
C HIS A 85 8.74 12.22 2.35
N LYS A 86 9.73 12.37 3.22
CA LYS A 86 10.97 13.09 2.94
C LYS A 86 11.76 12.44 1.82
N GLU A 87 11.92 11.12 1.85
CA GLU A 87 12.57 10.38 0.76
C GLU A 87 11.78 10.55 -0.56
N ALA A 88 10.47 10.41 -0.51
CA ALA A 88 9.60 10.61 -1.67
C ALA A 88 9.75 12.01 -2.28
N THR A 89 9.84 13.03 -1.43
CA THR A 89 10.09 14.42 -1.84
C THR A 89 11.42 14.53 -2.57
N HIS A 90 12.49 13.94 -2.05
CA HIS A 90 13.79 13.93 -2.73
C HIS A 90 13.73 13.21 -4.09
N VAL A 91 13.09 12.04 -4.16
CA VAL A 91 12.95 11.27 -5.40
C VAL A 91 12.17 12.05 -6.46
N HIS A 92 11.01 12.61 -6.10
CA HIS A 92 10.15 13.37 -7.00
C HIS A 92 10.86 14.63 -7.53
N MET A 93 11.43 15.44 -6.63
CA MET A 93 12.07 16.70 -6.99
C MET A 93 13.34 16.50 -7.82
N ASN A 94 14.18 15.51 -7.47
CA ASN A 94 15.38 15.21 -8.26
C ASN A 94 15.04 14.72 -9.67
N ALA A 95 13.96 13.96 -9.82
CA ALA A 95 13.51 13.53 -11.14
C ALA A 95 12.98 14.70 -11.99
N ASN A 96 12.37 15.71 -11.38
CA ASN A 96 11.91 16.91 -12.08
C ASN A 96 13.06 17.80 -12.52
N LYS A 97 14.07 18.00 -11.65
CA LYS A 97 15.31 18.73 -12.02
C LYS A 97 15.98 18.11 -13.25
N ARG A 98 16.07 16.77 -13.31
CA ARG A 98 16.64 16.06 -14.47
C ARG A 98 15.81 16.18 -15.74
N LEU A 99 14.49 16.38 -15.64
CA LEU A 99 13.66 16.64 -16.82
C LEU A 99 13.86 18.06 -17.32
N ALA A 100 13.85 19.05 -16.41
CA ALA A 100 14.05 20.45 -16.76
C ALA A 100 15.42 20.72 -17.43
N LEU A 101 16.47 19.98 -17.04
CA LEU A 101 17.80 20.06 -17.66
C LEU A 101 17.90 19.38 -19.04
N LYS A 102 16.89 18.62 -19.46
CA LYS A 102 16.87 17.89 -20.75
C LYS A 102 15.97 18.54 -21.80
N SER A 103 15.13 19.47 -21.38
CA SER A 103 14.27 20.33 -22.21
C SER A 103 14.98 21.63 -22.54
#